data_AF-A0A2P4YCM6-F1
#
_entry.id   AF-A0A2P4YCM6-F1
#
_cell.length_a   1.000
_cell.length_b   1.000
_cell.length_c   1.000
_cell.angle_alpha   90.00
_cell.angle_beta   90.00
_cell.angle_gamma   90.00
#
_symmetry.space_group_name_H-M   'P 1'
#
loop_
_entity.id
_entity.type
_entity.pdbx_description
1 polymer ?
#
loop_
_entity_poly.entity_id
_entity_poly.type
_entity_poly.pdbx_seq_one_letter_code
_entity_poly.pdbx_strand_id
1 'polypeptide(L)'
;MAFTMQTQVNRVKMASSPASPSPLPLRTTSSSSQILLPKTRKTLTKKKKIEPANSALVLVGMIFFGVLVALLVMAFFAYAPLLCASWLGIMYVIGLYLSTESNWRWHDAQEFENRFWTGTAFMFSAAVLYIKDSPLAVGQWNSTLGLVLVFGFTMSVHFFDRFLHRQEISRRPRLKEATRQFSHKLFKYKATAEEKTNLVMECVSRIDRHYLPSTINNMLNLAEVKRRELKIFRILAGAGKDELNYILNHIRLALLFYKVKDHSKVREDQSRTLILDLLCTTRLADLSVMSRALLLDALMVMKISAHPMAEKWVRNIILKTQGDDLSNLKTYTDAKGDFHSMHKLVFNDIRDPTVRADILSHIQREASVQIAHTRLGTKRGRSRKHQAWRKVGDIQRG
;
A
#
# COMPACT_ATOMS: atom_id res chain seq x y z
N MET A 1 -21.26 -40.53 15.65
CA MET A 1 -20.01 -40.90 16.35
C MET A 1 -19.09 -39.69 16.31
N ALA A 2 -19.05 -38.95 17.41
CA ALA A 2 -18.32 -37.69 17.54
C ALA A 2 -16.98 -37.95 18.23
N PHE A 3 -15.88 -37.43 17.67
CA PHE A 3 -14.57 -37.42 18.31
C PHE A 3 -14.16 -35.97 18.57
N THR A 4 -14.26 -35.58 19.83
CA THR A 4 -13.70 -34.36 20.42
C THR A 4 -12.28 -34.65 20.90
N MET A 5 -11.30 -33.89 20.41
CA MET A 5 -9.93 -33.90 20.93
C MET A 5 -9.70 -32.60 21.72
N GLN A 6 -9.57 -32.73 23.04
CA GLN A 6 -9.13 -31.68 23.95
C GLN A 6 -7.59 -31.68 24.01
N THR A 7 -6.97 -30.50 24.02
CA THR A 7 -5.54 -30.34 24.29
C THR A 7 -5.37 -29.47 25.53
N GLN A 8 -4.77 -30.05 26.57
CA GLN A 8 -4.46 -29.39 27.84
C GLN A 8 -3.34 -28.36 27.69
N VAL A 9 -3.52 -27.21 28.33
CA VAL A 9 -2.50 -26.17 28.52
C VAL A 9 -1.84 -26.38 29.88
N ASN A 10 -0.54 -26.65 29.89
CA ASN A 10 0.24 -26.78 31.12
C ASN A 10 0.95 -25.46 31.43
N ARG A 11 0.67 -24.91 32.61
CA ARG A 11 1.09 -23.59 33.09
C ARG A 11 2.16 -23.79 34.17
N VAL A 12 3.42 -23.44 33.90
CA VAL A 12 4.48 -23.45 34.92
C VAL A 12 4.75 -22.03 35.40
N LYS A 13 4.50 -21.81 36.69
CA LYS A 13 4.90 -20.65 37.50
C LYS A 13 6.39 -20.78 37.87
N MET A 14 7.12 -19.68 37.88
CA MET A 14 8.32 -19.52 38.73
C MET A 14 8.37 -18.10 39.30
N ALA A 15 8.73 -18.05 40.59
CA ALA A 15 8.70 -16.93 41.52
C ALA A 15 10.00 -16.09 41.45
N SER A 16 9.89 -14.77 41.64
CA SER A 16 10.35 -13.97 42.80
C SER A 16 11.79 -13.43 42.75
N SER A 17 11.86 -12.09 42.87
CA SER A 17 12.95 -11.10 43.09
C SER A 17 13.94 -11.44 44.23
N PRO A 18 14.91 -10.57 44.68
CA PRO A 18 15.18 -9.14 44.38
C PRO A 18 16.68 -8.71 44.34
N ALA A 19 16.94 -7.42 44.09
CA ALA A 19 17.85 -6.53 44.86
C ALA A 19 18.58 -5.47 43.99
N SER A 20 18.25 -4.19 44.24
CA SER A 20 19.15 -3.03 44.08
C SER A 20 20.06 -2.95 45.32
N PRO A 21 21.22 -2.24 45.31
CA PRO A 21 21.19 -0.78 45.45
C PRO A 21 22.35 -0.01 44.78
N SER A 22 22.10 1.28 44.51
CA SER A 22 23.10 2.33 44.26
C SER A 22 23.87 2.68 45.54
N PRO A 23 25.05 3.32 45.44
CA PRO A 23 25.16 4.67 46.02
C PRO A 23 26.03 5.67 45.23
N LEU A 24 25.68 6.95 45.35
CA LEU A 24 26.45 8.20 45.08
C LEU A 24 27.46 8.47 46.25
N PRO A 25 28.16 9.63 46.42
CA PRO A 25 28.73 10.70 45.54
C PRO A 25 30.19 11.16 45.96
N LEU A 26 30.62 12.35 45.46
CA LEU A 26 31.69 13.33 45.90
C LEU A 26 33.03 13.34 45.11
N ARG A 27 33.32 14.44 44.36
CA ARG A 27 34.06 15.71 44.71
C ARG A 27 35.57 15.53 44.51
N THR A 28 36.27 16.28 43.64
CA THR A 28 36.91 17.58 43.96
C THR A 28 37.39 18.35 42.71
N THR A 29 37.58 19.65 42.93
CA THR A 29 38.00 20.77 42.07
C THR A 29 39.51 20.88 41.82
N SER A 30 39.95 21.49 40.70
CA SER A 30 41.07 22.46 40.69
C SER A 30 41.19 23.30 39.40
N SER A 31 41.48 24.60 39.61
CA SER A 31 42.22 25.60 38.78
C SER A 31 41.92 25.74 37.28
N SER A 32 41.27 26.80 36.80
CA SER A 32 41.70 28.22 36.70
C SER A 32 42.91 28.48 35.79
N SER A 33 42.67 29.10 34.63
CA SER A 33 43.59 30.01 33.95
C SER A 33 42.77 30.97 33.07
N GLN A 34 42.87 32.24 33.40
CA GLN A 34 42.20 33.39 32.79
C GLN A 34 42.79 33.69 31.41
N ILE A 35 41.95 33.93 30.39
CA ILE A 35 42.30 34.76 29.23
C ILE A 35 41.12 35.70 28.91
N LEU A 36 41.49 36.95 28.67
CA LEU A 36 40.68 38.15 28.53
C LEU A 36 39.59 38.12 27.44
N LEU A 37 38.54 38.91 27.74
CA LEU A 37 37.44 39.39 26.88
C LEU A 37 37.88 39.87 25.48
N PRO A 38 36.96 39.78 24.49
CA PRO A 38 36.16 40.97 24.19
C PRO A 38 34.65 40.71 24.16
N LYS A 39 33.93 41.68 24.73
CA LYS A 39 32.47 41.84 24.74
C LYS A 39 31.88 41.68 23.33
N THR A 40 31.14 40.61 23.09
CA THR A 40 30.11 40.56 22.05
C THR A 40 28.74 40.55 22.73
N ARG A 41 28.02 41.65 22.55
CA ARG A 41 26.67 41.92 23.07
C ARG A 41 25.70 40.90 22.47
N LYS A 42 25.49 39.77 23.14
CA LYS A 42 24.38 38.85 22.84
C LYS A 42 23.10 39.48 23.36
N THR A 43 22.31 39.98 22.42
CA THR A 43 20.88 40.26 22.61
C THR A 43 20.22 38.97 23.11
N LEU A 44 19.81 38.98 24.38
CA LEU A 44 18.85 38.04 24.93
C LEU A 44 17.55 38.19 24.13
N THR A 45 17.38 37.35 23.11
CA THR A 45 16.06 37.10 22.53
C THR A 45 15.22 36.44 23.62
N LYS A 46 14.42 37.27 24.30
CA LYS A 46 13.30 36.83 25.12
C LYS A 46 12.56 35.76 24.33
N LYS A 47 12.59 34.52 24.82
CA LYS A 47 11.69 33.47 24.39
C LYS A 47 10.29 33.93 24.79
N LYS A 48 9.60 34.61 23.87
CA LYS A 48 8.21 35.03 24.04
C LYS A 48 7.45 33.73 24.29
N LYS A 49 6.94 33.57 25.51
CA LYS A 49 6.03 32.49 25.89
C LYS A 49 4.77 32.73 25.06
N ILE A 50 4.71 32.14 23.86
CA ILE A 50 3.54 32.25 22.99
C ILE A 50 2.36 31.66 23.77
N GLU A 51 1.34 32.49 23.85
CA GLU A 51 0.34 32.54 24.91
C GLU A 51 -0.69 31.39 24.84
N PRO A 52 -1.27 30.98 25.99
CA PRO A 52 -2.45 30.12 26.05
C PRO A 52 -3.72 30.76 25.44
N ALA A 53 -3.68 32.05 25.08
CA ALA A 53 -4.78 32.79 24.47
C ALA A 53 -5.11 32.29 23.05
N ASN A 54 -4.11 31.89 22.26
CA ASN A 54 -4.35 31.34 20.92
C ASN A 54 -5.03 29.97 20.99
N SER A 55 -4.69 29.13 21.99
CA SER A 55 -5.40 27.87 22.23
C SER A 55 -6.84 28.07 22.72
N ALA A 56 -7.09 29.10 23.53
CA ALA A 56 -8.44 29.41 24.01
C ALA A 56 -9.34 29.93 22.88
N LEU A 57 -8.85 30.82 22.02
CA LEU A 57 -9.59 31.30 20.85
C LEU A 57 -9.89 30.18 19.84
N VAL A 58 -8.93 29.27 19.62
CA VAL A 58 -9.16 28.08 18.78
C VAL A 58 -10.21 27.17 19.40
N LEU A 59 -10.17 26.95 20.72
CA LEU A 59 -11.17 26.14 21.43
C LEU A 59 -12.57 26.75 21.35
N VAL A 60 -12.71 28.06 21.57
CA VAL A 60 -13.99 28.78 21.45
C VAL A 60 -14.50 28.72 20.00
N GLY A 61 -13.62 28.91 19.02
CA GLY A 61 -13.95 28.77 17.61
C GLY A 61 -14.45 27.37 17.26
N MET A 62 -13.82 26.32 17.78
CA MET A 62 -14.26 24.93 17.60
C MET A 62 -15.61 24.65 18.26
N ILE A 63 -15.86 25.18 19.46
CA ILE A 63 -17.14 25.01 20.16
C ILE A 63 -18.25 25.72 19.36
N PHE A 64 -18.03 26.97 18.95
CA PHE A 64 -19.00 27.73 18.17
C PHE A 64 -19.32 27.03 16.85
N PHE A 65 -18.29 26.57 16.13
CA PHE A 65 -18.47 25.79 14.91
C PHE A 65 -19.24 24.49 15.17
N GLY A 66 -18.90 23.76 16.24
CA GLY A 66 -19.60 22.53 16.63
C GLY A 66 -21.09 22.77 16.94
N VAL A 67 -21.41 23.84 17.68
CA VAL A 67 -22.80 24.24 17.96
C VAL A 67 -23.53 24.63 16.69
N LEU A 68 -22.90 25.39 15.79
CA LEU A 68 -23.48 25.77 14.50
C LEU A 68 -23.81 24.53 13.65
N VAL A 69 -22.88 23.58 13.56
CA VAL A 69 -23.10 22.31 12.85
C VAL A 69 -24.24 21.52 13.50
N ALA A 70 -24.29 21.45 14.83
CA ALA A 70 -25.36 20.75 15.54
C ALA A 70 -26.74 21.39 15.28
N LEU A 71 -26.84 22.72 15.32
CA LEU A 71 -28.07 23.45 15.00
C LEU A 71 -28.51 23.22 13.55
N LEU A 72 -27.56 23.21 12.61
CA LEU A 72 -27.84 22.92 11.20
C LEU A 72 -28.36 21.49 11.03
N VAL A 73 -27.75 20.50 11.67
CA VAL A 73 -28.23 19.11 11.66
C VAL A 73 -29.65 19.02 12.24
N MET A 74 -29.91 19.67 13.38
CA MET A 74 -31.24 19.70 13.99
C MET A 74 -32.29 20.35 13.08
N ALA A 75 -31.93 21.42 12.37
CA ALA A 75 -32.81 22.06 11.40
C ALA A 75 -33.17 21.12 10.23
N PHE A 76 -32.19 20.36 9.72
CA PHE A 76 -32.47 19.34 8.70
C PHE A 76 -33.36 18.21 9.24
N PHE A 77 -33.12 17.74 10.47
CA PHE A 77 -33.96 16.72 11.12
C PHE A 77 -35.39 17.19 11.38
N ALA A 78 -35.59 18.48 11.63
CA ALA A 78 -36.94 19.05 11.79
C ALA A 78 -37.73 19.05 10.47
N TYR A 79 -37.03 19.18 9.32
CA TYR A 79 -37.66 19.24 8.00
C TYR A 79 -37.81 17.86 7.33
N ALA A 80 -36.77 17.02 7.39
CA ALA A 80 -36.71 15.72 6.71
C ALA A 80 -36.17 14.62 7.64
N PRO A 81 -36.89 14.27 8.73
CA PRO A 81 -36.41 13.35 9.76
C PRO A 81 -36.05 11.96 9.23
N LEU A 82 -36.81 11.40 8.29
CA LEU A 82 -36.60 10.05 7.75
C LEU A 82 -35.38 10.00 6.83
N LEU A 83 -35.23 11.00 5.95
CA LEU A 83 -34.04 11.11 5.10
C LEU A 83 -32.78 11.29 5.94
N CYS A 84 -32.83 12.17 6.95
CA CYS A 84 -31.70 12.41 7.84
C CYS A 84 -31.33 11.16 8.66
N ALA A 85 -32.31 10.44 9.21
CA ALA A 85 -32.07 9.18 9.92
C ALA A 85 -31.44 8.12 9.00
N SER A 86 -31.93 8.00 7.76
CA SER A 86 -31.39 7.06 6.77
C SER A 86 -29.95 7.42 6.39
N TRP A 87 -29.65 8.71 6.22
CA TRP A 87 -28.30 9.19 5.94
C TRP A 87 -27.34 8.91 7.10
N LEU A 88 -27.75 9.15 8.34
CA LEU A 88 -26.96 8.77 9.52
C LEU A 88 -26.69 7.27 9.57
N GLY A 89 -27.68 6.44 9.24
CA GLY A 89 -27.52 4.99 9.14
C GLY A 89 -26.48 4.59 8.08
N ILE A 90 -26.54 5.19 6.89
CA ILE A 90 -25.56 4.96 5.82
C ILE A 90 -24.16 5.40 6.27
N MET A 91 -24.03 6.60 6.85
CA MET A 91 -22.76 7.13 7.34
C MET A 91 -22.18 6.27 8.48
N TYR A 92 -23.03 5.72 9.35
CA TYR A 92 -22.64 4.79 10.39
C TYR A 92 -22.07 3.49 9.80
N VAL A 93 -22.73 2.91 8.79
CA VAL A 93 -22.23 1.72 8.07
C VAL A 93 -20.90 2.01 7.38
N ILE A 94 -20.74 3.18 6.75
CA ILE A 94 -19.46 3.63 6.17
C ILE A 94 -18.39 3.75 7.26
N GLY A 95 -18.71 4.36 8.41
CA GLY A 95 -17.80 4.50 9.54
C GLY A 95 -17.37 3.14 10.11
N LEU A 96 -18.28 2.20 10.27
CA LEU A 96 -17.97 0.82 10.65
C LEU A 96 -17.09 0.12 9.61
N TYR A 97 -17.38 0.30 8.33
CA TYR A 97 -16.58 -0.25 7.25
C TYR A 97 -15.14 0.30 7.30
N LEU A 98 -14.96 1.61 7.39
CA LEU A 98 -13.65 2.26 7.44
C LEU A 98 -12.88 1.93 8.73
N SER A 99 -13.55 1.92 9.88
CA SER A 99 -12.90 1.58 11.16
C SER A 99 -12.38 0.13 11.24
N THR A 100 -12.84 -0.75 10.35
CA THR A 100 -12.43 -2.15 10.29
C THR A 100 -11.37 -2.45 9.23
N GLU A 101 -10.86 -1.42 8.53
CA GLU A 101 -9.89 -1.55 7.41
C GLU A 101 -8.64 -2.36 7.77
N SER A 102 -8.12 -2.22 9.00
CA SER A 102 -6.90 -2.89 9.44
C SER A 102 -7.09 -4.34 9.90
N ASN A 103 -8.29 -4.70 10.36
CA ASN A 103 -8.51 -5.94 11.10
C ASN A 103 -9.40 -6.96 10.38
N TRP A 104 -10.20 -6.53 9.40
CA TRP A 104 -11.22 -7.41 8.81
C TRP A 104 -10.96 -7.76 7.36
N ARG A 105 -11.13 -9.05 7.06
CA ARG A 105 -11.05 -9.68 5.73
C ARG A 105 -11.93 -9.06 4.63
N TRP A 106 -12.89 -8.18 4.96
CA TRP A 106 -13.74 -7.53 3.95
C TRP A 106 -12.95 -6.58 3.04
N HIS A 107 -11.81 -6.07 3.50
CA HIS A 107 -10.94 -5.14 2.75
C HIS A 107 -9.86 -5.84 1.92
N ASP A 108 -9.73 -7.16 2.05
CA ASP A 108 -8.64 -7.93 1.45
C ASP A 108 -8.81 -8.14 -0.05
N ALA A 109 -10.02 -8.02 -0.59
CA ALA A 109 -10.26 -8.09 -2.02
C ALA A 109 -11.00 -6.86 -2.52
N GLN A 110 -10.46 -6.25 -3.57
CA GLN A 110 -11.09 -5.11 -4.24
C GLN A 110 -12.54 -5.39 -4.65
N GLU A 111 -12.85 -6.62 -5.05
CA GLU A 111 -14.19 -7.00 -5.48
C GLU A 111 -15.24 -6.80 -4.38
N PHE A 112 -14.87 -6.92 -3.09
CA PHE A 112 -15.76 -6.62 -1.97
C PHE A 112 -15.97 -5.12 -1.80
N GLU A 113 -14.92 -4.31 -1.92
CA GLU A 113 -15.05 -2.85 -1.82
C GLU A 113 -15.97 -2.30 -2.90
N ASN A 114 -15.80 -2.76 -4.13
CA ASN A 114 -16.65 -2.34 -5.24
C ASN A 114 -18.12 -2.73 -4.99
N ARG A 115 -18.38 -3.91 -4.41
CA ARG A 115 -19.74 -4.33 -4.02
C ARG A 115 -20.29 -3.47 -2.89
N PHE A 116 -19.47 -3.16 -1.88
CA PHE A 116 -19.83 -2.31 -0.76
C PHE A 116 -20.22 -0.91 -1.25
N TRP A 117 -19.39 -0.26 -2.06
CA TRP A 117 -19.68 1.07 -2.60
C TRP A 117 -20.90 1.08 -3.53
N THR A 118 -21.10 0.02 -4.31
CA THR A 118 -22.31 -0.14 -5.14
C THR A 118 -23.56 -0.27 -4.27
N GLY A 119 -23.52 -1.08 -3.20
CA GLY A 119 -24.62 -1.23 -2.26
C GLY A 119 -24.93 0.06 -1.51
N THR A 120 -23.90 0.80 -1.10
CA THR A 120 -24.03 2.12 -0.48
C THR A 120 -24.65 3.14 -1.43
N ALA A 121 -24.24 3.17 -2.70
CA ALA A 121 -24.85 4.02 -3.73
C ALA A 121 -26.32 3.68 -3.99
N PHE A 122 -26.66 2.39 -3.97
CA PHE A 122 -28.05 1.93 -4.06
C PHE A 122 -28.89 2.41 -2.87
N MET A 123 -28.42 2.19 -1.65
CA MET A 123 -29.13 2.66 -0.44
C MET A 123 -29.30 4.18 -0.43
N PHE A 124 -28.26 4.92 -0.81
CA PHE A 124 -28.30 6.37 -0.90
C PHE A 124 -29.32 6.86 -1.94
N SER A 125 -29.25 6.35 -3.17
CA SER A 125 -30.18 6.76 -4.22
C SER A 125 -31.62 6.36 -3.92
N ALA A 126 -31.83 5.18 -3.32
CA ALA A 126 -33.15 4.75 -2.84
C ALA A 126 -33.69 5.68 -1.75
N ALA A 127 -32.86 6.06 -0.77
CA ALA A 127 -33.23 7.00 0.28
C ALA A 127 -33.65 8.36 -0.32
N VAL A 128 -32.87 8.89 -1.25
CA VAL A 128 -33.13 10.17 -1.91
C VAL A 128 -34.39 10.12 -2.80
N LEU A 129 -34.67 9.01 -3.48
CA LEU A 129 -35.76 8.94 -4.46
C LEU A 129 -37.08 8.42 -3.91
N TYR A 130 -37.08 7.65 -2.81
CA TYR A 130 -38.29 7.03 -2.26
C TYR A 130 -38.70 7.49 -0.87
N ILE A 131 -37.84 8.18 -0.10
CA ILE A 131 -38.27 8.68 1.20
C ILE A 131 -39.19 9.88 1.01
N LYS A 132 -40.33 9.89 1.73
CA LYS A 132 -41.41 10.86 1.59
C LYS A 132 -40.99 12.31 1.85
N ASP A 133 -40.10 12.53 2.80
CA ASP A 133 -39.59 13.86 3.17
C ASP A 133 -38.32 14.25 2.40
N SER A 134 -37.93 13.47 1.39
CA SER A 134 -36.84 13.84 0.50
C SER A 134 -37.28 14.94 -0.47
N PRO A 135 -36.42 15.93 -0.76
CA PRO A 135 -36.73 16.99 -1.72
C PRO A 135 -36.93 16.48 -3.15
N LEU A 136 -36.44 15.28 -3.47
CA LEU A 136 -36.58 14.69 -4.81
C LEU A 136 -37.76 13.73 -4.89
N ALA A 137 -37.89 12.77 -3.96
CA ALA A 137 -39.02 11.84 -3.77
C ALA A 137 -39.76 11.31 -5.03
N VAL A 138 -39.13 11.31 -6.21
CA VAL A 138 -39.77 11.03 -7.51
C VAL A 138 -40.36 9.63 -7.56
N GLY A 139 -39.77 8.68 -6.82
CA GLY A 139 -40.23 7.30 -6.73
C GLY A 139 -41.59 7.14 -6.04
N GLN A 140 -42.03 8.14 -5.25
CA GLN A 140 -43.37 8.19 -4.67
C GLN A 140 -44.43 8.57 -5.70
N TRP A 141 -44.10 9.43 -6.67
CA TRP A 141 -45.02 9.83 -7.73
C TRP A 141 -45.05 8.84 -8.88
N ASN A 142 -43.89 8.29 -9.22
CA ASN A 142 -43.76 7.27 -10.26
C ASN A 142 -42.70 6.25 -9.85
N SER A 143 -43.15 5.09 -9.36
CA SER A 143 -42.27 4.05 -8.86
C SER A 143 -41.37 3.45 -9.94
N THR A 144 -41.81 3.40 -11.20
CA THR A 144 -40.99 2.91 -12.32
C THR A 144 -39.86 3.90 -12.64
N LEU A 145 -40.17 5.20 -12.70
CA LEU A 145 -39.16 6.24 -12.92
C LEU A 145 -38.14 6.28 -11.78
N GLY A 146 -38.61 6.20 -10.53
CA GLY A 146 -37.74 6.10 -9.36
C GLY A 146 -36.78 4.92 -9.45
N LEU A 147 -37.27 3.76 -9.89
CA LEU A 147 -36.47 2.55 -10.02
C LEU A 147 -35.40 2.72 -11.11
N VAL A 148 -35.77 3.24 -12.28
CA VAL A 148 -34.83 3.52 -13.37
C VAL A 148 -33.73 4.49 -12.92
N LEU A 149 -34.08 5.53 -12.15
CA LEU A 149 -33.11 6.50 -11.64
C LEU A 149 -32.18 5.89 -10.58
N VAL A 150 -32.71 5.08 -9.65
CA VAL A 150 -31.89 4.34 -8.66
C VAL A 150 -30.90 3.43 -9.36
N PHE A 151 -31.35 2.61 -10.31
CA PHE A 151 -30.46 1.72 -11.06
C PHE A 151 -29.47 2.49 -11.93
N GLY A 152 -29.90 3.56 -12.60
CA GLY A 152 -29.04 4.42 -13.41
C GLY A 152 -27.91 5.05 -12.60
N PHE A 153 -28.23 5.63 -11.43
CA PHE A 153 -27.24 6.19 -10.52
C PHE A 153 -26.31 5.12 -9.97
N THR A 154 -26.86 4.01 -9.47
CA THR A 154 -26.08 2.90 -8.89
C THR A 154 -25.10 2.32 -9.90
N MET A 155 -25.55 2.07 -11.13
CA MET A 155 -24.69 1.57 -12.21
C MET A 155 -23.63 2.60 -12.61
N SER A 156 -23.98 3.89 -12.65
CA SER A 156 -23.02 4.95 -12.94
C SER A 156 -21.89 5.00 -11.90
N VAL A 157 -22.23 4.93 -10.61
CA VAL A 157 -21.24 4.85 -9.53
C VAL A 157 -20.40 3.58 -9.64
N HIS A 158 -21.03 2.43 -9.90
CA HIS A 158 -20.32 1.17 -10.10
C HIS A 158 -19.30 1.22 -11.24
N PHE A 159 -19.68 1.75 -12.40
CA PHE A 159 -18.79 1.90 -13.54
C PHE A 159 -17.69 2.92 -13.29
N PHE A 160 -18.00 4.02 -12.62
CA PHE A 160 -17.03 5.07 -12.29
C PHE A 160 -15.96 4.56 -11.31
N ASP A 161 -16.37 3.90 -10.23
CA ASP A 161 -15.47 3.26 -9.27
C ASP A 161 -14.55 2.23 -9.95
N ARG A 162 -15.13 1.36 -10.78
CA ARG A 162 -14.37 0.37 -11.56
C ARG A 162 -13.40 1.02 -12.55
N PHE A 163 -13.78 2.15 -13.15
CA PHE A 163 -12.93 2.92 -14.05
C PHE A 163 -11.73 3.52 -13.31
N LEU A 164 -11.96 4.19 -12.18
CA LEU A 164 -10.90 4.78 -11.35
C LEU A 164 -9.91 3.70 -10.88
N HIS A 165 -10.42 2.59 -10.37
CA HIS A 165 -9.58 1.48 -9.94
C HIS A 165 -8.75 0.89 -11.10
N ARG A 166 -9.36 0.75 -12.29
CA ARG A 166 -8.64 0.28 -13.48
C ARG A 166 -7.55 1.26 -13.91
N GLN A 167 -7.78 2.56 -13.77
CA GLN A 167 -6.77 3.58 -14.06
C GLN A 167 -5.56 3.42 -13.15
N GLU A 168 -5.78 3.18 -11.84
CA GLU A 168 -4.71 2.95 -10.87
C GLU A 168 -3.93 1.66 -11.19
N ILE A 169 -4.62 0.53 -11.40
CA ILE A 169 -3.98 -0.75 -11.74
C ILE A 169 -3.27 -0.72 -13.10
N SER A 170 -3.75 0.09 -14.03
CA SER A 170 -3.13 0.25 -15.35
C SER A 170 -1.95 1.23 -15.35
N ARG A 171 -1.73 1.96 -14.24
CA ARG A 171 -0.62 2.89 -14.11
C ARG A 171 0.70 2.14 -14.25
N ARG A 172 1.62 2.76 -14.99
CA ARG A 172 3.03 2.35 -15.00
C ARG A 172 3.83 3.39 -14.24
N PRO A 173 4.50 3.02 -13.14
CA PRO A 173 5.39 3.94 -12.46
C PRO A 173 6.48 4.42 -13.42
N ARG A 174 6.56 5.74 -13.63
CA ARG A 174 7.61 6.34 -14.46
C ARG A 174 8.87 6.52 -13.63
N LEU A 175 9.61 5.43 -13.46
CA LEU A 175 10.92 5.49 -12.84
C LEU A 175 11.92 6.02 -13.86
N LYS A 176 12.63 7.11 -13.52
CA LYS A 176 13.72 7.62 -14.36
C LYS A 176 14.84 6.58 -14.36
N GLU A 177 14.94 5.88 -15.49
CA GLU A 177 15.96 4.87 -15.72
C GLU A 177 17.32 5.56 -15.69
N ALA A 178 18.20 5.14 -14.78
CA ALA A 178 19.56 5.65 -14.79
C ALA A 178 20.22 5.12 -16.06
N THR A 179 20.44 6.00 -17.04
CA THR A 179 20.92 5.75 -18.41
C THR A 179 22.19 4.88 -18.52
N ARG A 180 22.83 4.55 -17.40
CA ARG A 180 24.06 3.75 -17.30
C ARG A 180 23.86 2.24 -17.19
N GLN A 181 22.64 1.71 -17.07
CA GLN A 181 22.43 0.28 -16.80
C GLN A 181 22.07 -0.59 -18.01
N PHE A 182 21.83 -0.01 -19.19
CA PHE A 182 21.68 -0.82 -20.38
C PHE A 182 23.06 -1.29 -20.86
N SER A 183 23.36 -2.55 -20.55
CA SER A 183 24.44 -3.32 -21.16
C SER A 183 24.41 -3.11 -22.67
N HIS A 184 25.57 -2.88 -23.28
CA HIS A 184 25.75 -2.79 -24.74
C HIS A 184 25.14 -4.02 -25.47
N LYS A 185 24.94 -5.14 -24.76
CA LYS A 185 24.27 -6.35 -25.27
C LYS A 185 22.76 -6.17 -25.47
N LEU A 186 22.07 -5.29 -24.74
CA LEU A 186 20.62 -5.15 -24.86
C LEU A 186 20.22 -4.63 -26.24
N PHE A 187 21.02 -3.76 -26.89
CA PHE A 187 20.71 -3.30 -28.25
C PHE A 187 20.52 -4.47 -29.23
N LYS A 188 21.24 -5.59 -29.05
CA LYS A 188 21.08 -6.81 -29.86
C LYS A 188 19.83 -7.62 -29.52
N TYR A 189 19.38 -7.58 -28.26
CA TYR A 189 18.21 -8.33 -27.77
C TYR A 189 16.93 -7.49 -27.66
N LYS A 190 17.01 -6.18 -27.94
CA LYS A 190 15.90 -5.25 -27.74
C LYS A 190 14.69 -5.63 -28.59
N ALA A 191 14.91 -5.97 -29.86
CA ALA A 191 13.83 -6.39 -30.75
C ALA A 191 13.09 -7.64 -30.21
N THR A 192 13.84 -8.66 -29.75
CA THR A 192 13.27 -9.87 -29.17
C THR A 192 12.57 -9.62 -27.83
N ALA A 193 13.14 -8.77 -26.97
CA ALA A 193 12.54 -8.39 -25.70
C ALA A 193 11.26 -7.58 -25.89
N GLU A 194 11.24 -6.68 -26.88
CA GLU A 194 10.07 -5.90 -27.27
C GLU A 194 8.96 -6.78 -27.85
N GLU A 195 9.31 -7.73 -28.71
CA GLU A 195 8.36 -8.73 -29.23
C GLU A 195 7.73 -9.54 -28.08
N LYS A 196 8.54 -10.08 -27.16
CA LYS A 196 8.05 -10.80 -25.98
C LYS A 196 7.17 -9.91 -25.09
N THR A 197 7.51 -8.63 -24.95
CA THR A 197 6.72 -7.65 -24.20
C THR A 197 5.35 -7.44 -24.85
N ASN A 198 5.31 -7.28 -26.17
CA ASN A 198 4.08 -7.12 -26.93
C ASN A 198 3.21 -8.38 -26.85
N LEU A 199 3.81 -9.58 -26.90
CA LEU A 199 3.09 -10.84 -26.72
C LEU A 199 2.47 -10.98 -25.33
N VAL A 200 3.17 -10.57 -24.26
CA VAL A 200 2.61 -10.57 -22.90
C VAL A 200 1.45 -9.57 -22.81
N MET A 201 1.63 -8.36 -23.33
CA MET A 201 0.59 -7.32 -23.37
C MET A 201 -0.65 -7.76 -24.14
N GLU A 202 -0.47 -8.44 -25.27
CA GLU A 202 -1.56 -9.01 -26.07
C GLU A 202 -2.29 -10.13 -25.32
N CYS A 203 -1.56 -11.00 -24.61
CA CYS A 203 -2.19 -12.02 -23.79
C CYS A 203 -3.02 -11.39 -22.67
N VAL A 204 -2.50 -10.36 -21.99
CA VAL A 204 -3.23 -9.63 -20.95
C VAL A 204 -4.45 -8.91 -21.52
N SER A 205 -4.36 -8.27 -22.69
CA SER A 205 -5.51 -7.59 -23.30
C SER A 205 -6.62 -8.56 -23.72
N ARG A 206 -6.27 -9.76 -24.20
CA ARG A 206 -7.26 -10.82 -24.52
C ARG A 206 -7.94 -11.38 -23.27
N ILE A 207 -7.22 -11.47 -22.14
CA ILE A 207 -7.81 -11.85 -20.84
C ILE A 207 -8.70 -10.70 -20.32
N ASP A 208 -8.25 -9.45 -20.46
CA ASP A 208 -8.95 -8.25 -19.99
C ASP A 208 -10.05 -7.78 -20.94
N ARG A 209 -11.18 -8.49 -20.95
CA ARG A 209 -12.38 -8.02 -21.66
C ARG A 209 -13.03 -6.88 -20.88
N HIS A 210 -12.93 -5.66 -21.41
CA HIS A 210 -13.36 -4.44 -20.71
C HIS A 210 -14.83 -4.47 -20.27
N TYR A 211 -15.71 -5.02 -21.10
CA TYR A 211 -17.16 -5.00 -20.93
C TYR A 211 -17.74 -6.24 -20.24
N LEU A 212 -16.92 -7.27 -20.02
CA LEU A 212 -17.38 -8.51 -19.40
C LEU A 212 -16.81 -8.64 -17.98
N PRO A 213 -17.66 -8.83 -16.96
CA PRO A 213 -17.21 -9.26 -15.65
C PRO A 213 -16.34 -10.51 -15.76
N SER A 214 -15.25 -10.56 -14.99
CA SER A 214 -14.28 -11.67 -15.01
C SER A 214 -14.92 -13.02 -14.72
N THR A 215 -15.95 -13.06 -13.87
CA THR A 215 -16.72 -14.28 -13.57
C THR A 215 -17.39 -14.83 -14.82
N ILE A 216 -18.09 -13.98 -15.58
CA ILE A 216 -18.79 -14.38 -16.82
C ILE A 216 -17.77 -14.76 -17.89
N ASN A 217 -16.70 -14.00 -18.03
CA ASN A 217 -15.64 -14.33 -18.98
C ASN A 217 -14.99 -15.68 -18.67
N ASN A 218 -14.71 -15.96 -17.40
CA ASN A 218 -14.15 -17.23 -16.97
C ASN A 218 -15.12 -18.39 -17.19
N MET A 219 -16.42 -18.20 -16.96
CA MET A 219 -17.42 -19.25 -17.24
C MET A 219 -17.49 -19.61 -18.74
N LEU A 220 -17.40 -18.61 -19.62
CA LEU A 220 -17.55 -18.83 -21.06
C LEU A 220 -16.24 -19.23 -21.76
N ASN A 221 -15.09 -18.71 -21.31
CA ASN A 221 -13.81 -18.83 -22.03
C ASN A 221 -12.65 -19.32 -21.16
N LEU A 222 -12.92 -20.11 -20.10
CA LEU A 222 -11.89 -20.59 -19.16
C LEU A 222 -10.69 -21.21 -19.87
N ALA A 223 -10.93 -22.05 -20.88
CA ALA A 223 -9.88 -22.74 -21.61
C ALA A 223 -8.97 -21.76 -22.37
N GLU A 224 -9.53 -20.72 -22.98
CA GLU A 224 -8.71 -19.70 -23.65
C GLU A 224 -7.93 -18.89 -22.61
N VAL A 225 -8.58 -18.46 -21.51
CA VAL A 225 -7.92 -17.72 -20.42
C VAL A 225 -6.73 -18.51 -19.88
N LYS A 226 -6.91 -19.79 -19.52
CA LYS A 226 -5.83 -20.67 -19.05
C LYS A 226 -4.69 -20.80 -20.06
N ARG A 227 -4.98 -20.94 -21.35
CA ARG A 227 -3.92 -20.98 -22.40
C ARG A 227 -3.11 -19.69 -22.45
N ARG A 228 -3.77 -18.52 -22.30
CA ARG A 228 -3.10 -17.21 -22.31
C ARG A 228 -2.27 -17.02 -21.04
N GLU A 229 -2.79 -17.38 -19.88
CA GLU A 229 -2.07 -17.34 -18.60
C GLU A 229 -0.80 -18.21 -18.65
N LEU A 230 -0.93 -19.44 -19.16
CA LEU A 230 0.21 -20.35 -19.35
C LEU A 230 1.23 -19.79 -20.36
N LYS A 231 0.76 -19.15 -21.44
CA LYS A 231 1.64 -18.48 -22.41
C LYS A 231 2.44 -17.34 -21.75
N ILE A 232 1.79 -16.52 -20.92
CA ILE A 232 2.48 -15.47 -20.13
C ILE A 232 3.55 -16.11 -19.25
N PHE A 233 3.20 -17.14 -18.48
CA PHE A 233 4.15 -17.83 -17.60
C PHE A 233 5.35 -18.36 -18.38
N ARG A 234 5.14 -19.03 -19.52
CA ARG A 234 6.21 -19.57 -20.37
C ARG A 234 7.14 -18.48 -20.92
N ILE A 235 6.59 -17.34 -21.34
CA ILE A 235 7.40 -16.21 -21.81
C ILE A 235 8.29 -15.68 -20.69
N LEU A 236 7.72 -15.46 -19.50
CA LEU A 236 8.48 -14.95 -18.34
C LEU A 236 9.52 -15.96 -17.83
N ALA A 237 9.19 -17.26 -17.82
CA ALA A 237 10.11 -18.31 -17.41
C ALA A 237 11.28 -18.48 -18.39
N GLY A 238 11.01 -18.41 -19.69
CA GLY A 238 12.00 -18.60 -20.76
C GLY A 238 12.80 -17.34 -21.14
N ALA A 239 12.43 -16.16 -20.66
CA ALA A 239 13.16 -14.92 -20.98
C ALA A 239 14.58 -14.91 -20.38
N GLY A 240 15.57 -14.42 -21.12
CA GLY A 240 16.90 -14.15 -20.58
C GLY A 240 16.85 -13.08 -19.48
N LYS A 241 17.92 -12.94 -18.68
CA LYS A 241 17.98 -11.96 -17.58
C LYS A 241 17.67 -10.53 -18.04
N ASP A 242 18.34 -10.07 -19.09
CA ASP A 242 18.17 -8.72 -19.61
C ASP A 242 16.78 -8.51 -20.25
N GLU A 243 16.28 -9.53 -20.97
CA GLU A 243 14.94 -9.53 -21.54
C GLU A 243 13.85 -9.48 -20.47
N LEU A 244 14.00 -10.26 -19.39
CA LEU A 244 13.03 -10.29 -18.29
C LEU A 244 12.92 -8.92 -17.63
N ASN A 245 14.06 -8.28 -17.34
CA ASN A 245 14.07 -6.92 -16.79
C ASN A 245 13.41 -5.92 -17.73
N TYR A 246 13.71 -6.01 -19.03
CA TYR A 246 13.08 -5.18 -20.05
C TYR A 246 11.55 -5.37 -20.06
N ILE A 247 11.07 -6.62 -20.12
CA ILE A 247 9.65 -6.96 -20.11
C ILE A 247 8.96 -6.37 -18.88
N LEU A 248 9.49 -6.62 -17.67
CA LEU A 248 8.88 -6.13 -16.43
C LEU A 248 8.81 -4.60 -16.36
N ASN A 249 9.81 -3.91 -16.92
CA ASN A 249 9.81 -2.45 -16.99
C ASN A 249 8.80 -1.88 -18.02
N HIS A 250 8.37 -2.69 -18.99
CA HIS A 250 7.53 -2.27 -20.11
C HIS A 250 6.12 -2.89 -20.14
N ILE A 251 5.71 -3.62 -19.09
CA ILE A 251 4.34 -4.14 -18.94
C ILE A 251 3.59 -3.45 -17.79
N ARG A 252 2.25 -3.57 -17.78
CA ARG A 252 1.41 -3.13 -16.66
C ARG A 252 1.33 -4.28 -15.65
N LEU A 253 2.33 -4.38 -14.77
CA LEU A 253 2.51 -5.56 -13.93
C LEU A 253 1.35 -5.77 -12.92
N ALA A 254 0.86 -4.68 -12.30
CA ALA A 254 -0.31 -4.74 -11.43
C ALA A 254 -1.55 -5.26 -12.19
N LEU A 255 -1.80 -4.76 -13.41
CA LEU A 255 -2.90 -5.24 -14.25
C LEU A 255 -2.77 -6.72 -14.61
N LEU A 256 -1.56 -7.18 -14.91
CA LEU A 256 -1.30 -8.60 -15.17
C LEU A 256 -1.66 -9.45 -13.95
N PHE A 257 -1.17 -9.10 -12.76
CA PHE A 257 -1.49 -9.84 -11.53
C PHE A 257 -2.97 -9.75 -11.17
N TYR A 258 -3.61 -8.62 -11.45
CA TYR A 258 -5.04 -8.47 -11.24
C TYR A 258 -5.85 -9.41 -12.12
N LYS A 259 -5.49 -9.53 -13.41
CA LYS A 259 -6.27 -10.26 -14.41
C LYS A 259 -5.98 -11.75 -14.47
N VAL A 260 -4.73 -12.16 -14.26
CA VAL A 260 -4.39 -13.59 -14.10
C VAL A 260 -4.96 -14.06 -12.77
N LYS A 261 -5.74 -15.14 -12.76
CA LYS A 261 -6.42 -15.64 -11.55
C LYS A 261 -6.00 -17.09 -11.27
N ASP A 262 -6.13 -17.48 -10.01
CA ASP A 262 -5.98 -18.88 -9.61
C ASP A 262 -7.37 -19.54 -9.72
N HIS A 263 -7.50 -20.53 -10.59
CA HIS A 263 -8.80 -21.10 -10.95
C HIS A 263 -9.13 -22.37 -10.13
N SER A 264 -8.14 -22.92 -9.43
CA SER A 264 -8.29 -24.11 -8.59
C SER A 264 -7.36 -24.05 -7.38
N LYS A 265 -7.60 -24.94 -6.41
CA LYS A 265 -6.69 -25.20 -5.29
C LYS A 265 -5.50 -26.08 -5.70
N VAL A 266 -5.56 -26.71 -6.86
CA VAL A 266 -4.46 -27.51 -7.41
C VAL A 266 -3.37 -26.57 -7.94
N ARG A 267 -2.12 -26.81 -7.53
CA ARG A 267 -0.99 -25.92 -7.83
C ARG A 267 -0.80 -25.61 -9.32
N GLU A 268 -1.04 -26.58 -10.19
CA GLU A 268 -0.89 -26.42 -11.65
C GLU A 268 -1.88 -25.40 -12.24
N ASP A 269 -3.00 -25.18 -11.56
CA ASP A 269 -4.07 -24.26 -11.95
C ASP A 269 -4.02 -22.92 -11.18
N GLN A 270 -2.93 -22.68 -10.44
CA GLN A 270 -2.67 -21.43 -9.72
C GLN A 270 -1.75 -20.50 -10.54
N SER A 271 -2.23 -20.08 -11.71
CA SER A 271 -1.48 -19.26 -12.67
C SER A 271 -0.85 -18.00 -12.04
N ARG A 272 -1.59 -17.28 -11.19
CA ARG A 272 -1.09 -16.05 -10.54
C ARG A 272 0.00 -16.41 -9.55
N THR A 273 -0.25 -17.40 -8.71
CA THR A 273 0.73 -17.87 -7.72
C THR A 273 2.01 -18.33 -8.38
N LEU A 274 1.93 -19.08 -9.49
CA LEU A 274 3.09 -19.56 -10.24
C LEU A 274 3.93 -18.41 -10.84
N ILE A 275 3.28 -17.41 -11.42
CA ILE A 275 3.97 -16.23 -11.96
C ILE A 275 4.65 -15.44 -10.83
N LEU A 276 3.95 -15.23 -9.72
CA LEU A 276 4.50 -14.49 -8.58
C LEU A 276 5.65 -15.26 -7.91
N ASP A 277 5.55 -16.57 -7.75
CA ASP A 277 6.64 -17.38 -7.20
C ASP A 277 7.86 -17.41 -8.13
N LEU A 278 7.64 -17.47 -9.45
CA LEU A 278 8.70 -17.35 -10.44
C LEU A 278 9.47 -16.02 -10.28
N LEU A 279 8.77 -14.90 -10.16
CA LEU A 279 9.39 -13.56 -10.11
C LEU A 279 9.95 -13.21 -8.73
N CYS A 280 9.24 -13.56 -7.65
CA CYS A 280 9.57 -13.18 -6.29
C CYS A 280 10.45 -14.20 -5.55
N THR A 281 10.59 -15.41 -6.08
CA THR A 281 11.39 -16.48 -5.46
C THR A 281 12.44 -17.02 -6.42
N THR A 282 12.02 -17.66 -7.52
CA THR A 282 12.93 -18.43 -8.39
C THR A 282 13.92 -17.55 -9.14
N ARG A 283 13.42 -16.48 -9.77
CA ARG A 283 14.20 -15.59 -10.65
C ARG A 283 14.50 -14.24 -10.03
N LEU A 284 14.25 -14.07 -8.73
CA LEU A 284 14.48 -12.79 -8.05
C LEU A 284 15.93 -12.29 -8.17
N ALA A 285 16.90 -13.21 -8.22
CA ALA A 285 18.32 -12.89 -8.40
C ALA A 285 18.65 -12.32 -9.81
N ASP A 286 17.84 -12.65 -10.81
CA ASP A 286 17.97 -12.12 -12.17
C ASP A 286 17.43 -10.69 -12.27
N LEU A 287 16.58 -10.27 -11.35
CA LEU A 287 15.94 -8.96 -11.39
C LEU A 287 16.89 -7.85 -10.94
N SER A 288 16.91 -6.78 -11.74
CA SER A 288 17.46 -5.48 -11.42
C SER A 288 16.69 -4.84 -10.28
N VAL A 289 17.32 -3.88 -9.60
CA VAL A 289 16.70 -3.14 -8.51
C VAL A 289 15.42 -2.43 -8.98
N MET A 290 15.42 -1.90 -10.19
CA MET A 290 14.25 -1.21 -10.75
C MET A 290 13.09 -2.18 -10.99
N SER A 291 13.35 -3.35 -11.58
CA SER A 291 12.29 -4.36 -11.78
C SER A 291 11.79 -4.93 -10.45
N ARG A 292 12.64 -5.04 -9.42
CA ARG A 292 12.21 -5.36 -8.05
C ARG A 292 11.32 -4.28 -7.45
N ALA A 293 11.63 -3.00 -7.69
CA ALA A 293 10.79 -1.88 -7.25
C ALA A 293 9.41 -1.91 -7.92
N LEU A 294 9.34 -2.17 -9.22
CA LEU A 294 8.08 -2.34 -9.96
C LEU A 294 7.29 -3.56 -9.49
N LEU A 295 7.96 -4.65 -9.13
CA LEU A 295 7.34 -5.84 -8.57
C LEU A 295 6.73 -5.55 -7.18
N LEU A 296 7.44 -4.82 -6.31
CA LEU A 296 6.90 -4.36 -5.04
C LEU A 296 5.71 -3.43 -5.23
N ASP A 297 5.82 -2.46 -6.14
CA ASP A 297 4.73 -1.54 -6.47
C ASP A 297 3.48 -2.30 -6.92
N ALA A 298 3.63 -3.25 -7.84
CA ALA A 298 2.53 -4.07 -8.31
C ALA A 298 1.87 -4.89 -7.18
N LEU A 299 2.65 -5.42 -6.24
CA LEU A 299 2.12 -6.12 -5.07
C LEU A 299 1.35 -5.18 -4.12
N MET A 300 1.83 -3.95 -3.92
CA MET A 300 1.16 -2.95 -3.09
C MET A 300 -0.16 -2.49 -3.72
N VAL A 301 -0.17 -2.23 -5.03
CA VAL A 301 -1.38 -1.85 -5.80
C VAL A 301 -2.41 -2.98 -5.78
N MET A 302 -1.95 -4.24 -5.82
CA MET A 302 -2.81 -5.42 -5.72
C MET A 302 -3.38 -5.69 -4.32
N LYS A 303 -2.95 -4.92 -3.31
CA LYS A 303 -3.12 -5.16 -1.87
C LYS A 303 -2.45 -6.45 -1.41
N ILE A 304 -1.48 -6.31 -0.52
CA ILE A 304 -0.68 -7.44 -0.02
C ILE A 304 -1.55 -8.48 0.69
N SER A 305 -2.61 -8.07 1.37
CA SER A 305 -3.53 -9.00 2.03
C SER A 305 -4.37 -9.85 1.10
N ALA A 306 -4.44 -9.50 -0.20
CA ALA A 306 -5.22 -10.26 -1.19
C ALA A 306 -4.65 -11.66 -1.46
N HIS A 307 -3.41 -11.94 -1.05
CA HIS A 307 -2.76 -13.23 -1.28
C HIS A 307 -1.94 -13.69 -0.07
N PRO A 308 -2.10 -14.93 0.43
CA PRO A 308 -1.46 -15.41 1.65
C PRO A 308 0.08 -15.41 1.59
N MET A 309 0.66 -15.55 0.40
CA MET A 309 2.13 -15.53 0.21
C MET A 309 2.71 -14.13 -0.07
N ALA A 310 1.89 -13.08 -0.21
CA ALA A 310 2.38 -11.78 -0.65
C ALA A 310 3.38 -11.16 0.32
N GLU A 311 3.13 -11.24 1.63
CA GLU A 311 4.08 -10.77 2.66
C GLU A 311 5.44 -11.50 2.56
N LYS A 312 5.41 -12.81 2.27
CA LYS A 312 6.61 -13.61 2.06
C LYS A 312 7.35 -13.20 0.78
N TRP A 313 6.64 -12.88 -0.30
CA TRP A 313 7.25 -12.36 -1.53
C TRP A 313 7.88 -10.99 -1.31
N VAL A 314 7.19 -10.07 -0.61
CA VAL A 314 7.75 -8.77 -0.22
C VAL A 314 9.03 -8.95 0.60
N ARG A 315 8.98 -9.82 1.61
CA ARG A 315 10.14 -10.19 2.43
C ARG A 315 11.30 -10.66 1.55
N ASN A 316 11.05 -11.59 0.64
CA ASN A 316 12.11 -12.11 -0.24
C ASN A 316 12.74 -11.00 -1.09
N ILE A 317 11.94 -10.13 -1.69
CA ILE A 317 12.42 -9.01 -2.53
C ILE A 317 13.33 -8.08 -1.72
N ILE A 318 12.91 -7.71 -0.51
CA ILE A 318 13.68 -6.80 0.35
C ILE A 318 14.96 -7.47 0.84
N LEU A 319 14.88 -8.67 1.43
CA LEU A 319 16.03 -9.38 2.01
C LEU A 319 17.08 -9.77 0.96
N LYS A 320 16.68 -9.94 -0.31
CA LYS A 320 17.60 -10.23 -1.43
C LYS A 320 18.31 -8.97 -1.96
N THR A 321 17.94 -7.79 -1.48
CA THR A 321 18.48 -6.51 -1.96
C THR A 321 19.38 -5.89 -0.88
N GLN A 322 20.67 -5.71 -1.17
CA GLN A 322 21.67 -5.37 -0.16
C GLN A 322 22.41 -4.07 -0.48
N GLY A 323 23.03 -3.45 0.52
CA GLY A 323 23.88 -2.29 0.35
C GLY A 323 23.19 -1.13 -0.38
N ASP A 324 23.86 -0.57 -1.40
CA ASP A 324 23.36 0.57 -2.17
C ASP A 324 22.11 0.24 -2.99
N ASP A 325 21.94 -1.02 -3.37
CA ASP A 325 20.77 -1.48 -4.09
C ASP A 325 19.52 -1.38 -3.22
N LEU A 326 19.63 -1.56 -1.90
CA LEU A 326 18.51 -1.38 -0.98
C LEU A 326 18.11 0.10 -0.86
N SER A 327 19.09 1.01 -0.87
CA SER A 327 18.86 2.45 -0.94
C SER A 327 18.19 2.86 -2.24
N ASN A 328 18.62 2.27 -3.36
CA ASN A 328 18.00 2.50 -4.67
C ASN A 328 16.58 1.92 -4.72
N LEU A 329 16.34 0.73 -4.16
CA LEU A 329 15.02 0.12 -4.05
C LEU A 329 14.06 1.05 -3.31
N LYS A 330 14.45 1.52 -2.11
CA LYS A 330 13.68 2.52 -1.36
C LYS A 330 13.41 3.76 -2.21
N THR A 331 14.44 4.32 -2.84
CA THR A 331 14.31 5.54 -3.64
C THR A 331 13.33 5.34 -4.80
N TYR A 332 13.39 4.22 -5.51
CA TYR A 332 12.46 3.91 -6.59
C TYR A 332 11.04 3.68 -6.08
N THR A 333 10.86 3.01 -4.94
CA THR A 333 9.55 2.84 -4.31
C THR A 333 8.97 4.19 -3.85
N ASP A 334 9.78 5.11 -3.33
CA ASP A 334 9.25 6.38 -2.80
C ASP A 334 9.10 7.46 -3.90
N ALA A 335 9.84 7.38 -5.00
CA ALA A 335 9.89 8.43 -6.04
C ALA A 335 8.73 8.40 -7.05
N LYS A 336 7.75 7.50 -6.89
CA LYS A 336 6.64 7.32 -7.85
C LYS A 336 5.61 8.46 -7.81
N GLY A 337 5.57 9.22 -6.71
CA GLY A 337 4.57 10.26 -6.49
C GLY A 337 3.18 9.72 -6.12
N ASP A 338 3.12 8.49 -5.61
CA ASP A 338 1.90 7.86 -5.08
C ASP A 338 2.02 7.65 -3.55
N PHE A 339 0.94 7.17 -2.92
CA PHE A 339 0.93 6.86 -1.49
C PHE A 339 1.61 5.53 -1.15
N HIS A 340 2.00 4.74 -2.16
CA HIS A 340 2.61 3.42 -2.00
C HIS A 340 4.12 3.56 -1.77
N SER A 341 4.48 4.03 -0.57
CA SER A 341 5.86 4.19 -0.10
C SER A 341 6.39 2.97 0.64
N MET A 342 7.73 2.87 0.77
CA MET A 342 8.37 1.84 1.60
C MET A 342 7.93 1.92 3.07
N HIS A 343 7.63 3.12 3.56
CA HIS A 343 7.10 3.31 4.91
C HIS A 343 5.72 2.68 5.07
N LYS A 344 4.77 3.01 4.17
CA LYS A 344 3.43 2.40 4.20
C LYS A 344 3.51 0.87 4.10
N LEU A 345 4.36 0.37 3.20
CA LEU A 345 4.59 -1.06 3.01
C LEU A 345 4.94 -1.76 4.33
N VAL A 346 5.97 -1.28 5.03
CA VAL A 346 6.51 -1.96 6.21
C VAL A 346 5.60 -1.83 7.43
N PHE A 347 5.00 -0.66 7.65
CA PHE A 347 4.28 -0.39 8.90
C PHE A 347 2.77 -0.64 8.81
N ASN A 348 2.17 -0.45 7.63
CA ASN A 348 0.72 -0.57 7.45
C ASN A 348 0.35 -1.83 6.67
N ASP A 349 1.04 -2.12 5.55
CA ASP A 349 0.59 -3.17 4.64
C ASP A 349 1.03 -4.59 5.08
N ILE A 350 2.20 -4.74 5.73
CA ILE A 350 2.67 -6.02 6.29
C ILE A 350 2.02 -6.23 7.65
N ARG A 351 1.19 -7.26 7.79
CA ARG A 351 0.46 -7.55 9.03
C ARG A 351 1.19 -8.54 9.93
N ASP A 352 1.99 -9.45 9.37
CA ASP A 352 2.75 -10.42 10.15
C ASP A 352 3.93 -9.73 10.87
N PRO A 353 3.93 -9.69 12.22
CA PRO A 353 4.99 -9.05 12.99
C PRO A 353 6.35 -9.72 12.79
N THR A 354 6.40 -11.02 12.46
CA THR A 354 7.64 -11.75 12.21
C THR A 354 8.28 -11.31 10.90
N VAL A 355 7.47 -11.21 9.84
CA VAL A 355 7.91 -10.71 8.53
C VAL A 355 8.39 -9.25 8.65
N ARG A 356 7.65 -8.43 9.40
CA ARG A 356 8.03 -7.04 9.65
C ARG A 356 9.37 -6.94 10.38
N ALA A 357 9.57 -7.73 11.44
CA ALA A 357 10.81 -7.77 12.21
C ALA A 357 12.00 -8.21 11.34
N ASP A 358 11.82 -9.23 10.50
CA ASP A 358 12.85 -9.70 9.56
C ASP A 358 13.28 -8.57 8.61
N ILE A 359 12.32 -7.86 8.02
CA ILE A 359 12.59 -6.73 7.11
C ILE A 359 13.31 -5.59 7.84
N LEU A 360 12.85 -5.20 9.02
CA LEU A 360 13.46 -4.13 9.80
C LEU A 360 14.88 -4.49 10.25
N SER A 361 15.10 -5.72 10.70
CA SER A 361 16.44 -6.20 11.10
C SER A 361 17.42 -6.19 9.92
N HIS A 362 16.95 -6.61 8.74
CA HIS A 362 17.74 -6.56 7.52
C HIS A 362 18.10 -5.13 7.15
N ILE A 363 17.12 -4.22 7.11
CA ILE A 363 17.33 -2.80 6.84
C ILE A 363 18.34 -2.20 7.82
N GLN A 364 18.22 -2.50 9.11
CA GLN A 364 19.12 -2.00 10.15
C GLN A 364 20.55 -2.48 9.93
N ARG A 365 20.72 -3.76 9.61
CA ARG A 365 22.02 -4.38 9.32
C ARG A 365 22.67 -3.75 8.09
N GLU A 366 21.93 -3.56 7.00
CA GLU A 366 22.46 -2.91 5.80
C GLU A 366 22.81 -1.43 6.08
N ALA A 367 21.99 -0.72 6.86
CA ALA A 367 22.26 0.66 7.25
C ALA A 367 23.53 0.79 8.11
N SER A 368 23.77 -0.12 9.05
CA SER A 368 24.99 -0.11 9.88
C SER A 368 26.24 -0.35 9.05
N VAL A 369 26.20 -1.30 8.10
CA VAL A 369 27.26 -1.54 7.12
C VAL A 369 27.51 -0.28 6.28
N GLN A 370 26.45 0.40 5.84
CA GLN A 370 26.58 1.63 5.06
C GLN A 370 27.22 2.78 5.86
N ILE A 371 26.85 2.92 7.14
CA ILE A 371 27.43 3.92 8.05
C ILE A 371 28.91 3.62 8.28
N ALA A 372 29.28 2.36 8.50
CA ALA A 372 30.67 1.94 8.68
C ALA A 372 31.53 2.31 7.45
N HIS A 373 31.06 2.00 6.23
CA HIS A 373 31.74 2.41 5.00
C HIS A 373 31.94 3.92 4.86
N THR A 374 31.00 4.72 5.37
CA THR A 374 31.05 6.18 5.36
C THR A 374 32.07 6.70 6.37
N ARG A 375 32.08 6.14 7.59
CA ARG A 375 33.05 6.48 8.65
C ARG A 375 34.49 6.14 8.25
N LEU A 376 34.68 4.98 7.60
CA LEU A 376 35.99 4.52 7.13
C LEU A 376 36.49 5.25 5.87
N GLY A 377 35.73 6.20 5.31
CA GLY A 377 36.16 7.02 4.17
C GLY A 377 36.44 6.22 2.88
N THR A 378 35.88 5.01 2.77
CA THR A 378 36.05 4.11 1.62
C THR A 378 35.61 4.77 0.31
N LYS A 379 36.10 4.29 -0.84
CA LYS A 379 35.67 4.77 -2.17
C LYS A 379 34.13 4.79 -2.31
N ARG A 380 33.45 3.76 -1.78
CA ARG A 380 31.97 3.70 -1.70
C ARG A 380 31.39 4.79 -0.79
N GLY A 381 31.96 5.00 0.40
CA GLY A 381 31.54 6.06 1.32
C GLY A 381 31.69 7.48 0.75
N ARG A 382 32.76 7.75 -0.02
CA ARG A 382 32.98 9.03 -0.70
C ARG A 382 31.96 9.28 -1.81
N SER A 383 31.68 8.27 -2.65
CA SER A 383 30.65 8.36 -3.69
C SER A 383 29.25 8.66 -3.12
N ARG A 384 28.96 8.19 -1.89
CA ARG A 384 27.67 8.43 -1.21
C ARG A 384 27.51 9.84 -0.64
N LYS A 385 28.59 10.59 -0.35
CA LYS A 385 28.45 11.98 0.08
C LYS A 385 27.69 12.82 -0.94
N HIS A 386 27.79 12.47 -2.23
CA HIS A 386 27.03 13.10 -3.31
C HIS A 386 25.55 12.66 -3.40
N GLN A 387 25.11 11.65 -2.63
CA GLN A 387 23.76 11.08 -2.65
C GLN A 387 23.15 10.97 -1.23
N ALA A 388 23.55 11.86 -0.32
CA ALA A 388 23.24 11.77 1.11
C ALA A 388 21.75 11.79 1.49
N TRP A 389 20.85 12.16 0.57
CA TRP A 389 19.40 12.18 0.72
C TRP A 389 18.71 10.82 0.53
N ARG A 390 19.44 9.76 0.12
CA ARG A 390 18.90 8.41 -0.17
C ARG A 390 19.01 7.41 0.99
N LYS A 391 19.15 7.87 2.23
CA LYS A 391 19.49 7.00 3.37
C LYS A 391 18.34 6.06 3.74
N VAL A 392 18.64 4.77 3.88
CA VAL A 392 17.68 3.75 4.34
C VAL A 392 17.34 3.94 5.82
N GLY A 393 18.27 4.50 6.62
CA GLY A 393 18.09 4.70 8.06
C GLY A 393 16.96 5.67 8.46
N ASP A 394 16.40 6.43 7.52
CA ASP A 394 15.27 7.32 7.83
C ASP A 394 13.92 6.57 7.86
N ILE A 395 13.87 5.31 7.38
CA ILE A 395 12.69 4.44 7.53
C ILE A 395 12.42 4.12 9.01
N GLN A 396 13.46 4.09 9.86
CA GLN A 396 13.34 3.66 11.25
C GLN A 396 12.90 4.75 12.24
N ARG A 397 12.81 6.02 11.81
CA ARG A 397 12.51 7.15 12.71
C ARG A 397 11.04 7.56 12.75
N GLY A 398 10.16 6.77 12.16
CA GLY A 398 8.70 6.99 12.11
C GLY A 398 7.97 6.22 13.19
#